data_AF-A0A2I0KTQ8-F1
#
_entry.id   AF-A0A2I0KTQ8-F1
#
_cell.length_a   1.000
_cell.length_b   1.000
_cell.length_c   1.000
_cell.angle_alpha   90.00
_cell.angle_beta   90.00
_cell.angle_gamma   90.00
#
_symmetry.space_group_name_H-M   'P 1'
#
loop_
_entity.id
_entity.type
_entity.pdbx_description
1 polymer ?
#
loop_
_entity_poly.entity_id
_entity_poly.type
_entity_poly.pdbx_seq_one_letter_code
_entity_poly.pdbx_strand_id
1 'polypeptide(L)'
;MNFLRCRIYKHPKEERMARTWGTTAPGLPYIEEAIKNAGNWLIGGNLEVIEPIKYHDGLDRFRLSPADLRNEFTKRNADAVFAFQLRNPVHNGHALLMTDTRRRLLEMGYKNPILLLHPLGGYTKADDVPLSWRMKQHEKV
;
A
#
# COMPACT_ATOMS: atom_id res chain seq x y z
N MET A 1 -16.77 18.89 25.91
CA MET A 1 -15.70 17.86 25.98
C MET A 1 -16.22 16.58 25.36
N ASN A 2 -15.84 16.28 24.11
CA ASN A 2 -16.15 14.97 23.50
C ASN A 2 -15.17 13.96 24.07
N PHE A 3 -15.62 13.11 25.00
CA PHE A 3 -14.83 11.95 25.41
C PHE A 3 -14.61 11.07 24.19
N LEU A 4 -13.34 10.78 23.86
CA LEU A 4 -12.97 9.78 22.86
C LEU A 4 -13.56 8.44 23.29
N ARG A 5 -14.70 8.07 22.69
CA ARG A 5 -15.43 6.86 23.02
C ARG A 5 -14.72 5.69 22.34
N CYS A 6 -13.86 4.98 23.07
CA CYS A 6 -13.33 3.71 22.60
C CYS A 6 -14.35 2.59 22.81
N ARG A 7 -14.31 1.58 21.94
CA ARG A 7 -15.11 0.36 22.03
C ARG A 7 -14.17 -0.82 22.04
N ILE A 8 -14.30 -1.67 23.05
CA ILE A 8 -13.56 -2.92 23.16
C ILE A 8 -14.52 -4.05 22.78
N TYR A 9 -14.12 -4.93 21.87
CA TYR A 9 -14.94 -6.04 21.40
C TYR A 9 -14.07 -7.27 21.12
N LYS A 10 -14.70 -8.45 21.08
CA LYS A 10 -13.98 -9.72 20.88
C LYS A 10 -13.23 -9.71 19.55
N HIS A 11 -12.08 -10.35 19.55
CA HIS A 11 -11.29 -10.65 18.35
C HIS A 11 -11.55 -12.11 17.94
N PRO A 12 -12.57 -12.41 17.11
CA PRO A 12 -12.83 -13.77 16.65
C PRO A 12 -11.77 -14.15 15.60
N LYS A 13 -10.57 -14.54 16.05
CA LYS A 13 -9.39 -14.74 15.19
C LYS A 13 -9.65 -15.71 14.05
N GLU A 14 -10.18 -16.90 14.35
CA GLU A 14 -10.47 -17.92 13.35
C GLU A 14 -11.47 -17.42 12.28
N GLU A 15 -12.57 -16.81 12.70
CA GLU A 15 -13.56 -16.22 11.79
C GLU A 15 -12.94 -15.09 10.95
N ARG A 16 -12.17 -14.18 11.56
CA ARG A 16 -11.45 -13.11 10.88
C ARG A 16 -10.51 -13.68 9.81
N MET A 17 -9.76 -14.72 10.16
CA MET A 17 -8.83 -15.40 9.25
C MET A 17 -9.58 -16.02 8.08
N ALA A 18 -10.59 -16.85 8.36
CA ALA A 18 -11.40 -17.52 7.34
C ALA A 18 -12.04 -16.54 6.36
N ARG A 19 -12.63 -15.45 6.87
CA ARG A 19 -13.33 -14.46 6.04
C ARG A 19 -12.41 -13.54 5.25
N THR A 20 -11.19 -13.30 5.73
CA THR A 20 -10.24 -12.36 5.08
C THR A 20 -9.30 -13.08 4.11
N TRP A 21 -8.82 -14.26 4.48
CA TRP A 21 -7.88 -15.05 3.66
C TRP A 21 -8.52 -16.22 2.92
N GLY A 22 -9.80 -16.53 3.18
CA GLY A 22 -10.47 -17.71 2.61
C GLY A 22 -9.96 -19.04 3.17
N THR A 23 -9.12 -19.01 4.21
CA THR A 23 -8.52 -20.19 4.85
C THR A 23 -8.09 -19.86 6.28
N THR A 24 -7.99 -20.89 7.11
CA THR A 24 -7.41 -20.84 8.46
C THR A 24 -6.11 -21.63 8.55
N ALA A 25 -5.52 -22.00 7.41
CA ALA A 25 -4.28 -22.76 7.34
C ALA A 25 -3.13 -22.07 8.11
N PRO A 26 -2.29 -22.85 8.81
CA PRO A 26 -1.12 -22.31 9.50
C PRO A 26 -0.07 -21.78 8.51
N GLY A 27 0.85 -20.94 8.99
CA GLY A 27 2.00 -20.49 8.20
C GLY A 27 1.71 -19.34 7.23
N LEU A 28 0.51 -18.75 7.26
CA LEU A 28 0.23 -17.50 6.55
C LEU A 28 1.02 -16.34 7.19
N PRO A 29 2.00 -15.72 6.50
CA PRO A 29 2.98 -14.85 7.14
C PRO A 29 2.37 -13.69 7.93
N TYR A 30 1.36 -13.01 7.37
CA TYR A 30 0.70 -11.90 8.06
C TYR A 30 -0.12 -12.34 9.28
N ILE A 31 -0.70 -13.55 9.24
CA ILE A 31 -1.47 -14.08 10.37
C ILE A 31 -0.53 -14.43 11.52
N GLU A 32 0.59 -15.08 11.21
CA GLU A 32 1.62 -15.41 12.21
C GLU A 32 2.21 -14.14 12.83
N GLU A 33 2.47 -13.11 12.03
CA GLU A 33 3.02 -11.82 12.47
C GLU A 33 2.05 -11.04 13.38
N ALA A 34 0.79 -10.90 12.98
CA ALA A 34 -0.08 -9.85 13.54
C ALA A 34 -1.40 -10.35 14.17
N ILE A 35 -1.80 -11.61 13.98
CA ILE A 35 -3.12 -12.10 14.40
C ILE A 35 -3.03 -13.23 15.41
N LYS A 36 -2.23 -14.27 15.12
CA LYS A 36 -2.18 -15.51 15.90
C LYS A 36 -1.86 -15.25 17.37
N ASN A 37 -0.79 -14.50 17.63
CA ASN A 37 -0.31 -14.19 18.97
C ASN A 37 -0.86 -12.86 19.54
N ALA A 38 -1.71 -12.13 18.79
CA ALA A 38 -2.33 -10.91 19.28
C ALA A 38 -3.33 -11.17 20.42
N GLY A 39 -3.79 -10.12 21.11
CA GLY A 39 -4.85 -10.25 22.11
C GLY A 39 -6.19 -10.77 21.55
N ASN A 40 -7.05 -11.28 22.44
CA ASN A 40 -8.40 -11.75 22.11
C ASN A 40 -9.44 -10.62 22.04
N TRP A 41 -8.99 -9.37 22.09
CA TRP A 41 -9.82 -8.17 22.06
C TRP A 41 -9.29 -7.22 20.99
N LEU A 42 -10.21 -6.53 20.33
CA LEU A 42 -9.94 -5.41 19.45
C LEU A 42 -10.43 -4.12 20.11
N ILE A 43 -9.74 -3.02 19.83
CA ILE A 43 -10.13 -1.69 20.25
C ILE A 43 -10.41 -0.86 19.00
N GLY A 44 -11.60 -0.25 18.94
CA GLY A 44 -11.99 0.71 17.91
C GLY A 44 -12.32 2.05 18.54
N GLY A 45 -12.14 3.14 17.80
CA GLY A 45 -12.44 4.48 18.27
C GLY A 45 -12.00 5.54 17.26
N ASN A 46 -12.26 6.80 17.60
CA ASN A 46 -11.71 7.92 16.84
C ASN A 46 -10.22 8.02 17.11
N LEU A 47 -9.41 7.99 16.05
CA LEU A 47 -7.97 8.11 16.13
C LEU A 47 -7.56 9.52 15.70
N GLU A 48 -6.91 10.24 16.61
CA GLU A 48 -6.22 11.48 16.32
C GLU A 48 -4.72 11.19 16.28
N VAL A 49 -4.10 11.40 15.12
CA VAL A 49 -2.66 11.22 14.95
C VAL A 49 -2.00 12.57 15.19
N ILE A 50 -1.21 12.67 16.25
CA ILE A 50 -0.65 13.94 16.74
C ILE A 50 0.36 14.54 15.75
N GLU A 51 1.22 13.69 15.17
CA GLU A 51 2.25 14.12 14.23
C GLU A 51 2.27 13.21 12.98
N PRO A 52 2.60 13.76 11.79
CA PRO A 52 2.80 12.94 10.61
C PRO A 52 3.88 11.87 10.84
N ILE A 53 3.59 10.63 10.48
CA ILE A 53 4.51 9.51 10.66
C ILE A 53 5.71 9.63 9.69
N LYS A 54 6.91 9.54 10.25
CA LYS A 54 8.18 9.43 9.52
C LYS A 54 8.94 8.20 9.99
N TYR A 55 9.64 7.55 9.07
CA TYR A 55 10.40 6.33 9.36
C TYR A 55 11.90 6.57 9.47
N HIS A 56 12.39 7.73 9.00
CA HIS A 56 13.80 8.12 9.07
C HIS A 56 14.77 7.10 8.44
N ASP A 57 14.30 6.37 7.44
CA ASP A 57 15.05 5.31 6.73
C ASP A 57 15.62 5.77 5.37
N GLY A 58 15.56 7.09 5.10
CA GLY A 58 15.97 7.69 3.82
C GLY A 58 14.94 7.58 2.70
N LEU A 59 13.76 6.98 2.95
CA LEU A 59 12.70 6.81 1.95
C LEU A 59 11.46 7.67 2.20
N ASP A 60 11.42 8.48 3.27
CA ASP A 60 10.25 9.31 3.62
C ASP A 60 9.84 10.26 2.50
N ARG A 61 10.80 10.71 1.66
CA ARG A 61 10.52 11.53 0.47
C ARG A 61 9.59 10.87 -0.56
N PHE A 62 9.47 9.55 -0.53
CA PHE A 62 8.59 8.77 -1.40
C PHE A 62 7.24 8.45 -0.77
N ARG A 63 7.06 8.69 0.55
CA ARG A 63 5.83 8.39 1.28
C ARG A 63 4.85 9.56 1.19
N LEU A 64 4.40 9.82 -0.03
CA LEU A 64 3.43 10.89 -0.31
C LEU A 64 2.04 10.50 0.22
N SER A 65 1.37 11.44 0.88
CA SER A 65 -0.03 11.25 1.28
C SER A 65 -0.95 11.25 0.05
N PRO A 66 -2.20 10.76 0.16
CA PRO A 66 -3.17 10.92 -0.92
C PRO A 66 -3.39 12.37 -1.35
N ALA A 67 -3.28 13.34 -0.43
CA ALA A 67 -3.38 14.76 -0.76
C ALA A 67 -2.16 15.25 -1.56
N ASP A 68 -0.96 14.84 -1.17
CA ASP A 68 0.28 15.17 -1.88
C ASP A 68 0.28 14.58 -3.30
N LEU A 69 -0.17 13.34 -3.45
CA LEU A 69 -0.31 12.68 -4.75
C LEU A 69 -1.29 13.43 -5.66
N ARG A 70 -2.48 13.81 -5.15
CA ARG A 70 -3.45 14.61 -5.93
C ARG A 70 -2.88 15.96 -6.35
N ASN A 71 -2.15 16.62 -5.45
CA ASN A 71 -1.46 17.86 -5.76
C ASN A 71 -0.42 17.65 -6.87
N GLU A 72 0.36 16.57 -6.81
CA GLU A 72 1.35 16.24 -7.83
C GLU A 72 0.71 15.95 -9.20
N PHE A 73 -0.40 15.20 -9.24
CA PHE A 73 -1.12 14.95 -10.49
C PHE A 73 -1.69 16.24 -11.09
N THR A 74 -2.22 17.12 -10.25
CA THR A 74 -2.73 18.44 -10.67
C THR A 74 -1.61 19.31 -11.22
N LYS A 75 -0.46 19.38 -10.53
CA LYS A 75 0.74 20.10 -10.98
C LYS A 75 1.27 19.61 -12.32
N ARG A 76 1.10 18.31 -12.61
CA ARG A 76 1.49 17.70 -13.89
C ARG A 76 0.42 17.79 -14.96
N ASN A 77 -0.73 18.43 -14.70
CA ASN A 77 -1.86 18.52 -15.61
C ASN A 77 -2.31 17.13 -16.11
N ALA A 78 -2.33 16.14 -15.21
CA ALA A 78 -2.77 14.79 -15.55
C ALA A 78 -4.28 14.79 -15.85
N ASP A 79 -4.69 14.26 -16.99
CA ASP A 79 -6.10 14.07 -17.35
C ASP A 79 -6.58 12.63 -17.11
N ALA A 80 -5.64 11.71 -16.86
CA ALA A 80 -5.88 10.40 -16.29
C ALA A 80 -4.69 10.00 -15.39
N VAL A 81 -4.96 9.23 -14.34
CA VAL A 81 -3.94 8.59 -13.51
C VAL A 81 -4.22 7.10 -13.48
N PHE A 82 -3.23 6.28 -13.81
CA PHE A 82 -3.32 4.82 -13.72
C PHE A 82 -2.27 4.31 -12.74
N ALA A 83 -2.71 3.46 -11.82
CA ALA A 83 -1.87 2.98 -10.72
C ALA A 83 -1.37 1.56 -10.98
N PHE A 84 -0.11 1.32 -10.64
CA PHE A 84 0.49 -0.01 -10.67
C PHE A 84 1.02 -0.34 -9.26
N GLN A 85 0.25 -1.14 -8.54
CA GLN A 85 0.63 -1.68 -7.24
C GLN A 85 1.64 -2.82 -7.43
N LEU A 86 2.73 -2.79 -6.68
CA LEU A 86 3.74 -3.85 -6.71
C LEU A 86 4.41 -4.06 -5.35
N ARG A 87 4.88 -5.29 -5.11
CA ARG A 87 5.74 -5.64 -3.97
C ARG A 87 7.08 -6.27 -4.39
N ASN A 88 7.30 -6.41 -5.70
CA ASN A 88 8.44 -7.11 -6.30
C ASN A 88 9.26 -6.15 -7.17
N PRO A 89 10.52 -6.49 -7.52
CA PRO A 89 11.27 -5.81 -8.59
C PRO A 89 10.49 -5.71 -9.90
N VAL A 90 10.68 -4.61 -10.64
CA VAL A 90 10.06 -4.43 -11.96
C VAL A 90 10.85 -5.22 -13.00
N HIS A 91 10.18 -6.09 -13.74
CA HIS A 91 10.70 -6.76 -14.93
C HIS A 91 9.85 -6.38 -16.15
N ASN A 92 10.26 -6.78 -17.36
CA ASN A 92 9.63 -6.36 -18.61
C ASN A 92 8.15 -6.76 -18.75
N GLY A 93 7.69 -7.78 -18.04
CA GLY A 93 6.27 -8.15 -17.98
C GLY A 93 5.43 -7.07 -17.29
N HIS A 94 5.91 -6.52 -16.17
CA HIS A 94 5.28 -5.37 -15.54
C HIS A 94 5.36 -4.13 -16.43
N ALA A 95 6.52 -3.88 -17.05
CA ALA A 95 6.71 -2.75 -17.96
C ALA A 95 5.72 -2.82 -19.13
N LEU A 96 5.50 -4.00 -19.73
CA LEU A 96 4.52 -4.22 -20.79
C LEU A 96 3.10 -3.81 -20.37
N LEU A 97 2.66 -4.21 -19.17
CA LEU A 97 1.33 -3.83 -18.68
C LEU A 97 1.20 -2.31 -18.50
N MET A 98 2.25 -1.66 -17.98
CA MET A 98 2.27 -0.22 -17.77
C MET A 98 2.30 0.57 -19.09
N THR A 99 3.13 0.14 -20.06
CA THR A 99 3.22 0.79 -21.37
C THR A 99 1.98 0.54 -22.22
N ASP A 100 1.42 -0.66 -22.20
CA ASP A 100 0.18 -0.98 -22.91
C ASP A 100 -1.02 -0.21 -22.32
N THR A 101 -1.09 -0.07 -20.99
CA THR A 101 -2.13 0.75 -20.33
C THR A 101 -2.01 2.21 -20.76
N ARG A 102 -0.79 2.77 -20.79
CA ARG A 102 -0.57 4.14 -21.30
C ARG A 102 -1.04 4.27 -22.74
N ARG A 103 -0.68 3.32 -23.61
CA ARG A 103 -1.10 3.30 -25.02
C ARG A 103 -2.62 3.33 -25.16
N ARG A 104 -3.33 2.45 -24.43
CA ARG A 104 -4.80 2.39 -24.44
C ARG A 104 -5.43 3.70 -23.98
N LEU A 105 -4.90 4.33 -22.93
CA LEU A 105 -5.42 5.63 -22.47
C LEU A 105 -5.25 6.72 -23.54
N LEU A 106 -4.13 6.74 -24.25
CA LEU A 106 -3.93 7.66 -25.37
C LEU A 106 -4.92 7.38 -26.52
N GLU A 107 -5.16 6.10 -26.85
CA GLU A 107 -6.15 5.67 -27.85
C GLU A 107 -7.59 6.05 -27.45
N MET A 108 -7.91 6.05 -26.14
CA MET A 108 -9.19 6.51 -25.59
C MET A 108 -9.37 8.03 -25.63
N GLY A 109 -8.32 8.78 -25.98
CA GLY A 109 -8.38 10.24 -26.15
C GLY A 109 -7.76 11.06 -25.01
N TYR A 110 -7.31 10.44 -23.92
CA TYR A 110 -6.51 11.13 -22.90
C TYR A 110 -5.20 11.62 -23.54
N LYS A 111 -4.77 12.81 -23.16
CA LYS A 111 -3.59 13.51 -23.69
C LYS A 111 -2.39 13.41 -22.76
N ASN A 112 -2.62 13.29 -21.46
CA ASN A 112 -1.55 13.24 -20.47
C ASN A 112 -1.83 12.22 -19.34
N PRO A 113 -1.96 10.92 -19.69
CA PRO A 113 -2.11 9.88 -18.67
C PRO A 113 -0.81 9.75 -17.85
N ILE A 114 -0.89 9.80 -16.53
CA ILE A 114 0.27 9.66 -15.62
C ILE A 114 0.24 8.30 -14.92
N LEU A 115 1.37 7.60 -14.97
CA LEU A 115 1.58 6.37 -14.20
C LEU A 115 1.88 6.74 -12.74
N LEU A 116 1.12 6.13 -11.82
CA LEU A 116 1.49 6.02 -10.41
C LEU A 116 2.11 4.63 -10.17
N LEU A 117 3.44 4.55 -10.23
CA LEU A 117 4.17 3.35 -9.80
C LEU A 117 4.22 3.33 -8.27
N HIS A 118 3.52 2.37 -7.65
CA HIS A 118 3.17 2.45 -6.23
C HIS A 118 3.67 1.23 -5.44
N PRO A 119 4.99 1.15 -5.15
CA PRO A 119 5.55 0.03 -4.41
C PRO A 119 5.07 0.04 -2.96
N LEU A 120 4.55 -1.11 -2.48
CA LEU A 120 4.17 -1.26 -1.07
C LEU A 120 5.42 -1.20 -0.19
N GLY A 121 5.35 -0.38 0.86
CA GLY A 121 6.43 -0.16 1.83
C GLY A 121 6.11 -0.54 3.27
N GLY A 122 4.95 -1.15 3.52
CA GLY A 122 4.63 -1.76 4.82
C GLY A 122 5.29 -3.14 4.98
N TYR A 123 4.78 -3.94 5.93
CA TYR A 123 5.25 -5.31 6.14
C TYR A 123 5.21 -6.15 4.85
N THR A 124 6.28 -6.89 4.61
CA THR A 124 6.40 -7.93 3.58
C THR A 124 6.94 -9.21 4.22
N LYS A 125 6.64 -10.36 3.65
CA LYS A 125 7.17 -11.65 4.13
C LYS A 125 8.69 -11.71 3.98
N ALA A 126 9.35 -12.54 4.78
CA ALA A 126 10.81 -12.54 4.93
C ALA A 126 11.60 -12.84 3.65
N ASP A 127 11.01 -13.58 2.70
CA ASP A 127 11.63 -13.94 1.42
C ASP A 127 11.40 -12.91 0.30
N ASP A 128 10.66 -11.82 0.56
CA ASP A 128 10.51 -10.72 -0.40
C ASP A 128 11.75 -9.81 -0.42
N VAL A 129 12.06 -9.21 -1.57
CA VAL A 129 13.15 -8.23 -1.69
C VAL A 129 12.85 -7.00 -0.81
N PRO A 130 13.77 -6.57 0.08
CA PRO A 130 13.53 -5.43 0.96
C PRO A 130 13.19 -4.14 0.20
N LEU A 131 12.36 -3.29 0.80
CA LEU A 131 11.90 -2.04 0.18
C LEU A 131 13.03 -1.17 -0.34
N SER A 132 14.09 -0.97 0.45
CA SER A 132 15.23 -0.14 0.07
C SER A 132 15.93 -0.63 -1.21
N TRP A 133 16.00 -1.94 -1.41
CA TRP A 133 16.54 -2.55 -2.62
C TRP A 133 15.58 -2.48 -3.80
N ARG A 134 14.26 -2.66 -3.57
CA ARG A 134 13.25 -2.46 -4.62
C ARG A 134 13.25 -1.03 -5.13
N MET A 135 13.30 -0.04 -4.25
CA MET A 135 13.36 1.38 -4.65
C MET A 135 14.61 1.66 -5.50
N LYS A 136 15.79 1.18 -5.08
CA LYS A 136 17.02 1.28 -5.88
C LYS A 136 16.89 0.62 -7.25
N GLN A 137 16.19 -0.53 -7.33
CA GLN A 137 15.98 -1.23 -8.58
C GLN A 137 14.99 -0.48 -9.48
N HIS A 138 13.91 0.05 -8.93
CA HIS A 138 12.90 0.82 -9.68
C HIS A 138 13.48 2.12 -10.25
N GLU A 139 14.41 2.77 -9.54
CA GLU A 139 15.14 3.94 -10.08
C GLU A 139 16.04 3.62 -11.29
N LYS A 140 16.25 2.33 -11.62
CA LYS A 140 17.07 1.86 -12.75
C LYS A 140 16.27 1.32 -13.92
N VAL A 141 14.95 1.22 -13.80
CA VAL A 141 14.04 0.72 -14.85
C VAL A 141 13.30 1.89 -15.47
#